data_AF-A0A2V5SLY1-F1
#
_entry.id   AF-A0A2V5SLY1-F1
#
_cell.length_a   1.000
_cell.length_b   1.000
_cell.length_c   1.000
_cell.angle_alpha   90.00
_cell.angle_beta   90.00
_cell.angle_gamma   90.00
#
_symmetry.space_group_name_H-M   'P 1'
#
loop_
_entity.id
_entity.type
_entity.pdbx_description
1 polymer ?
#
loop_
_entity_poly.entity_id
_entity_poly.type
_entity_poly.pdbx_seq_one_letter_code
_entity_poly.pdbx_strand_id
1 'polypeptide(L)'
;MPFTVREIESPDPVTRVAAADAALRQPIDHDIGEKMVLNMGPSHPATHGVLRLVLELDGEIITKATPDIGFLHRGDEKIAENM
;
A
#
# COMPACT_ATOMS: atom_id res chain seq x y z
N MET A 1 -18.88 51.52 23.53
CA MET A 1 -18.67 50.57 22.43
C MET A 1 -18.02 49.32 23.01
N PRO A 2 -18.68 48.15 23.05
CA PRO A 2 -18.05 46.94 23.56
C PRO A 2 -17.01 46.44 22.56
N PHE A 3 -15.79 46.17 23.03
CA PHE A 3 -14.75 45.54 22.23
C PHE A 3 -15.03 44.04 22.18
N THR A 4 -15.17 43.47 20.98
CA THR A 4 -15.32 42.02 20.80
C THR A 4 -13.93 41.40 20.73
N VAL A 5 -13.48 40.78 21.81
CA VAL A 5 -12.30 39.91 21.78
C VAL A 5 -12.64 38.70 20.91
N ARG A 6 -11.90 38.49 19.83
CA ARG A 6 -11.92 37.25 19.05
C ARG A 6 -10.65 36.48 19.37
N GLU A 7 -10.77 35.28 19.90
CA GLU A 7 -9.64 34.36 20.02
C GLU A 7 -9.18 33.99 18.60
N ILE A 8 -7.92 34.31 18.31
CA ILE A 8 -7.26 33.85 17.09
C ILE A 8 -6.41 32.66 17.52
N GLU A 9 -6.98 31.45 17.44
CA GLU A 9 -6.18 30.25 17.46
C GLU A 9 -5.36 30.22 16.17
N SER A 10 -4.08 30.57 16.26
CA SER A 10 -3.11 30.27 15.21
C SER A 10 -2.76 28.79 15.36
N PRO A 11 -3.15 27.92 14.41
CA PRO A 11 -2.76 26.52 14.47
C PRO A 11 -1.25 26.41 14.44
N ASP A 12 -0.69 25.52 15.26
CA ASP A 12 0.74 25.27 15.28
C ASP A 12 1.26 24.91 13.88
N PRO A 13 2.51 25.29 13.53
CA PRO A 13 3.06 25.06 12.20
C PRO A 13 3.04 23.58 11.81
N VAL A 14 3.15 22.67 12.78
CA VAL A 14 3.06 21.22 12.56
C VAL A 14 1.68 20.82 12.03
N THR A 15 0.61 21.35 12.62
CA THR A 15 -0.77 21.09 12.20
C THR A 15 -1.06 21.69 10.82
N ARG A 16 -0.51 22.89 10.54
CA ARG A 16 -0.61 23.52 9.21
C ARG A 16 0.10 22.71 8.13
N VAL A 17 1.28 22.17 8.44
CA VAL A 17 2.05 21.32 7.51
C VAL A 17 1.34 19.98 7.28
N ALA A 18 0.83 19.34 8.33
CA ALA A 18 0.10 18.08 8.21
C ALA A 18 -1.21 18.21 7.40
N ALA A 19 -1.95 19.29 7.61
CA ALA A 19 -3.17 19.57 6.83
C ALA A 19 -2.84 19.91 5.36
N ALA A 20 -1.73 20.61 5.12
CA ALA A 20 -1.27 20.90 3.77
C ALA A 20 -0.80 19.63 3.03
N ASP A 21 -0.08 18.73 3.71
CA ASP A 21 0.36 17.44 3.16
C ASP A 21 -0.84 16.56 2.78
N ALA A 22 -1.84 16.48 3.66
CA ALA A 22 -3.09 15.76 3.39
C ALA A 22 -3.87 16.34 2.19
N ALA A 23 -3.87 17.67 2.02
CA ALA A 23 -4.53 18.34 0.90
C ALA A 23 -3.75 18.26 -0.42
N LEU A 24 -2.42 18.10 -0.35
CA LEU A 24 -1.53 17.99 -1.52
C LEU A 24 -1.38 16.56 -2.03
N ARG A 25 -1.90 15.56 -1.31
CA ARG A 25 -2.01 14.18 -1.78
C ARG A 25 -3.09 14.07 -2.86
N GLN A 26 -2.86 14.72 -3.99
CA GLN A 26 -3.62 14.48 -5.20
C GLN A 26 -3.41 13.02 -5.62
N PRO A 27 -4.45 12.31 -6.09
CA PRO A 27 -4.24 11.07 -6.81
C PRO A 27 -3.41 11.44 -8.03
N ILE A 28 -2.18 10.95 -8.07
CA ILE A 28 -1.25 11.25 -9.15
C ILE A 28 -1.82 10.57 -10.39
N ASP A 29 -2.48 11.36 -11.25
CA ASP A 29 -2.97 10.91 -12.55
C ASP A 29 -1.78 10.93 -13.50
N HIS A 30 -0.93 9.91 -13.37
CA HIS A 30 0.21 9.72 -14.25
C HIS A 30 -0.29 9.08 -15.54
N ASP A 31 -0.59 9.90 -16.55
CA ASP A 31 -0.71 9.51 -17.96
C ASP A 31 0.68 9.11 -18.55
N ILE A 32 1.44 8.27 -17.84
CA ILE A 32 2.72 7.69 -18.29
C ILE A 32 2.74 6.17 -18.07
N GLY A 33 1.72 5.48 -18.57
CA GLY A 33 1.73 4.02 -18.69
C GLY A 33 0.40 3.41 -18.29
N GLU A 34 -0.21 2.65 -19.19
CA GLU A 34 -1.34 1.79 -18.83
C GLU A 34 -0.94 0.95 -17.61
N LYS A 35 -1.76 0.96 -16.55
CA LYS A 35 -1.54 0.12 -15.37
C LYS A 35 -1.34 -1.32 -15.81
N MET A 36 -0.14 -1.85 -15.60
CA MET A 36 0.23 -3.18 -16.05
C MET A 36 0.03 -4.19 -14.93
N VAL A 37 -0.64 -5.29 -15.24
CA VAL A 37 -0.72 -6.44 -14.33
C VAL A 37 0.39 -7.42 -14.69
N LEU A 38 1.37 -7.57 -13.81
CA LEU A 38 2.48 -8.51 -13.95
C LEU A 38 2.29 -9.70 -12.99
N ASN A 39 2.31 -10.92 -13.55
CA ASN A 39 2.29 -12.15 -12.76
C ASN A 39 3.73 -12.63 -12.54
N MET A 40 4.21 -12.57 -11.29
CA MET A 40 5.54 -13.03 -10.88
C MET A 40 5.42 -14.31 -10.07
N GLY A 41 6.05 -15.41 -10.52
CA GLY A 41 5.99 -16.71 -9.84
C GLY A 41 4.96 -17.67 -10.47
N PRO A 42 4.85 -18.93 -10.00
CA PRO A 42 5.21 -19.44 -8.65
C PRO A 42 6.65 -19.94 -8.47
N SER A 43 7.38 -20.21 -9.56
CA SER A 43 8.77 -20.74 -9.53
C SER A 43 9.81 -19.71 -9.98
N HIS A 44 9.47 -18.43 -9.89
CA HIS A 44 10.39 -17.37 -10.29
C HIS A 44 11.61 -17.39 -9.34
N PRO A 45 12.86 -17.43 -9.84
CA PRO A 45 14.03 -17.61 -8.98
C PRO A 45 14.26 -16.46 -8.00
N ALA A 46 13.67 -15.28 -8.25
CA ALA A 46 13.70 -14.15 -7.33
C ALA A 46 12.68 -14.22 -6.19
N THR A 47 11.75 -15.18 -6.19
CA THR A 47 10.86 -15.43 -5.04
C THR A 47 11.47 -16.54 -4.19
N HIS A 48 11.88 -16.23 -2.95
CA HIS A 48 12.36 -17.26 -2.02
C HIS A 48 11.24 -18.25 -1.70
N GLY A 49 11.36 -19.48 -2.21
CA GLY A 49 10.32 -20.52 -2.08
C GLY A 49 9.37 -20.57 -3.28
N VAL A 50 8.15 -21.06 -3.05
CA VAL A 50 7.09 -21.13 -4.07
C VAL A 50 6.05 -20.08 -3.73
N LEU A 51 6.14 -18.92 -4.38
CA LEU A 51 5.26 -17.78 -4.15
C LEU A 51 4.87 -17.18 -5.49
N ARG A 52 3.56 -16.95 -5.66
CA ARG A 52 3.04 -16.21 -6.81
C ARG A 52 2.54 -14.84 -6.33
N LEU A 53 2.93 -13.80 -7.05
CA LEU A 53 2.56 -12.41 -6.80
C LEU A 53 1.92 -11.86 -8.06
N VAL A 54 0.67 -11.41 -7.94
CA VAL A 54 0.02 -10.60 -8.97
C VAL A 54 0.28 -9.14 -8.61
N LEU A 55 1.15 -8.49 -9.38
CA LEU A 55 1.59 -7.12 -9.17
C LEU A 55 0.84 -6.20 -10.13
N GLU A 56 0.33 -5.10 -9.62
CA GLU A 56 -0.14 -3.97 -10.41
C GLU A 56 0.98 -2.91 -10.39
N LEU A 57 1.44 -2.53 -11.58
CA LEU A 57 2.56 -1.64 -11.81
C LEU A 57 2.08 -0.38 -12.52
N ASP A 58 2.59 0.76 -12.07
CA ASP A 58 2.57 2.05 -12.76
C ASP A 58 4.02 2.39 -13.13
N GLY A 59 4.42 1.99 -14.33
CA GLY A 59 5.83 2.02 -14.76
C GLY A 59 6.73 1.16 -13.86
N GLU A 60 7.66 1.83 -13.16
CA GLU A 60 8.60 1.20 -12.22
C GLU A 60 8.05 1.11 -10.78
N ILE A 61 6.89 1.71 -10.51
CA ILE A 61 6.29 1.78 -9.17
C ILE A 61 5.24 0.68 -9.00
N ILE A 62 5.30 -0.02 -7.87
CA ILE A 62 4.29 -1.01 -7.49
C ILE A 62 3.11 -0.28 -6.84
N THR A 63 1.94 -0.33 -7.47
CA THR A 63 0.70 0.26 -6.90
C THR A 63 -0.01 -0.74 -5.98
N LYS A 64 0.06 -2.04 -6.30
CA LYS A 64 -0.55 -3.11 -5.51
C LYS A 64 0.15 -4.43 -5.73
N ALA A 65 0.24 -5.24 -4.67
CA ALA A 65 0.77 -6.59 -4.73
C ALA A 65 -0.23 -7.54 -4.06
N THR A 66 -0.75 -8.50 -4.83
CA THR A 66 -1.67 -9.53 -4.31
C THR A 66 -0.93 -10.86 -4.27
N PRO A 67 -0.56 -11.36 -3.07
CA PRO A 67 0.08 -12.66 -2.95
C PRO A 67 -0.94 -13.79 -3.08
N ASP A 68 -0.62 -14.76 -3.92
CA ASP A 68 -1.31 -16.04 -4.01
C ASP A 68 -0.50 -17.06 -3.19
N ILE A 69 -1.08 -17.52 -2.08
CA ILE A 69 -0.43 -18.32 -1.04
C ILE A 69 -1.02 -19.74 -0.98
N GLY A 70 -0.34 -20.65 -0.29
CA GLY A 70 -0.83 -22.02 -0.07
C GLY A 70 -0.18 -23.08 -0.95
N PHE A 71 0.73 -22.71 -1.86
CA PHE A 71 1.49 -23.67 -2.68
C PHE A 71 2.31 -24.67 -1.85
N LEU A 72 2.68 -24.32 -0.62
CA LEU A 72 3.40 -25.18 0.32
C LEU A 72 2.53 -25.59 1.53
N HIS A 73 1.23 -25.37 1.49
CA HIS A 73 0.34 -25.82 2.55
C HIS A 73 0.25 -27.36 2.51
N ARG A 74 0.89 -28.03 3.46
CA ARG A 74 0.91 -29.49 3.57
C ARG A 74 -0.11 -30.06 4.55
N GLY A 75 -0.91 -29.21 5.18
CA GLY A 75 -1.87 -29.64 6.19
C GLY A 75 -1.21 -30.18 7.45
N ASP A 76 -0.06 -29.63 7.85
CA ASP A 76 0.67 -30.06 9.05
C ASP A 76 -0.21 -30.01 10.32
N GLU A 77 -1.15 -29.06 10.36
CA GLU A 77 -2.20 -28.97 11.38
C GLU A 77 -2.99 -30.28 11.49
N LYS A 78 -3.39 -30.88 10.36
CA LYS A 78 -4.13 -32.14 10.32
C LYS A 78 -3.25 -33.35 10.64
N ILE A 79 -1.99 -33.31 10.24
CA ILE A 79 -1.02 -34.37 10.55
C ILE A 79 -0.78 -34.42 12.07
N ALA A 80 -0.67 -33.26 12.72
CA ALA A 80 -0.45 -33.14 14.15
C ALA A 80 -1.63 -33.66 14.99
N GLU A 81 -2.86 -33.68 14.46
CA GLU A 81 -4.01 -34.27 15.17
C GLU A 81 -3.87 -35.78 15.39
N ASN A 82 -3.15 -36.46 14.49
CA ASN A 82 -2.98 -37.92 14.49
C ASN A 82 -1.58 -38.36 14.95
N MET A 83 -0.75 -37.42 15.42
CA MET A 83 0.63 -37.68 15.84
C MET A 83 0.75 -37.92 17.34
#